data_AF-A0A4S8KJP4-F1
#
_entry.id   AF-A0A4S8KJP4-F1
#
_cell.length_a   1.000
_cell.length_b   1.000
_cell.length_c   1.000
_cell.angle_alpha   90.00
_cell.angle_beta   90.00
_cell.angle_gamma   90.00
#
_symmetry.space_group_name_H-M   'P 1'
#
loop_
_entity.id
_entity.type
_entity.pdbx_description
1 polymer ?
#
loop_
_entity_poly.entity_id
_entity_poly.type
_entity_poly.pdbx_seq_one_letter_code
_entity_poly.pdbx_strand_id
1 'polypeptide(L)' 'PPTQYFTDRIILAARNNDVDDINNQILGRMPGQAITCYSVDSVDIERGADDPSLADAIPVEHLKSLGE' A
#
# COMPACT_ATOMS: atom_id res chain seq x y z
N PRO A 1 4.91 -5.74 -16.40
CA PRO A 1 5.20 -4.65 -17.38
C PRO A 1 6.54 -3.98 -17.04
N PRO A 2 7.28 -3.45 -18.02
CA PRO A 2 8.47 -2.63 -17.75
C PRO A 2 8.09 -1.37 -16.97
N THR A 3 8.90 -0.95 -16.00
CA THR A 3 8.64 0.26 -15.18
C THR A 3 8.33 1.49 -16.02
N GLN A 4 9.02 1.63 -17.16
CA GLN A 4 8.88 2.73 -18.09
C GLN A 4 7.47 2.87 -18.71
N TYR A 5 6.72 1.77 -18.80
CA TYR A 5 5.32 1.80 -19.29
C TYR A 5 4.41 2.68 -18.43
N PHE A 6 4.64 2.71 -17.12
CA PHE A 6 3.87 3.52 -16.17
C PHE A 6 4.39 4.95 -16.08
N THR A 7 5.70 5.13 -16.20
CA THR A 7 6.31 6.48 -16.24
C THR A 7 5.83 7.28 -17.44
N ASP A 8 5.68 6.65 -18.60
CA ASP A 8 5.34 7.33 -19.85
C ASP A 8 3.82 7.59 -20.02
N ARG A 9 2.99 7.05 -19.12
CA ARG A 9 1.52 7.10 -19.24
C ARG A 9 0.87 7.46 -17.91
N ILE A 10 0.61 8.75 -17.73
CA ILE A 10 -0.07 9.30 -16.55
C ILE A 10 -1.46 9.79 -16.95
N ILE A 11 -2.47 9.38 -16.17
CA ILE A 11 -3.85 9.87 -16.29
C ILE A 11 -4.10 10.79 -15.09
N LEU A 12 -4.52 12.03 -15.37
CA LEU A 12 -4.85 13.01 -14.33
C LEU A 12 -6.37 13.08 -14.15
N ALA A 13 -6.83 13.11 -12.90
CA ALA A 13 -8.23 13.31 -12.54
C ALA A 13 -8.35 14.38 -11.46
N ALA A 14 -9.51 15.04 -11.39
CA ALA A 14 -9.72 16.21 -10.54
C ALA A 14 -9.97 15.86 -9.06
N ARG A 15 -10.44 14.64 -8.75
CA ARG A 15 -10.74 14.18 -7.39
C ARG A 15 -10.02 12.87 -7.10
N ASN A 16 -9.59 12.69 -5.86
CA ASN A 16 -8.90 11.47 -5.42
C ASN A 16 -9.75 10.21 -5.63
N ASN A 17 -11.07 10.29 -5.37
CA ASN A 17 -11.96 9.16 -5.64
C ASN A 17 -11.95 8.73 -7.11
N ASP A 18 -11.86 9.71 -8.03
CA ASP A 18 -11.79 9.41 -9.47
C ASP A 18 -10.41 8.78 -9.81
N VAL A 19 -9.33 9.19 -9.13
CA VAL A 19 -7.98 8.58 -9.25
C VAL A 19 -8.00 7.14 -8.75
N ASP A 20 -8.60 6.88 -7.59
CA ASP A 20 -8.69 5.57 -6.97
C ASP A 20 -9.48 4.59 -7.85
N ASP A 21 -10.62 5.01 -8.38
CA ASP A 21 -11.44 4.19 -9.27
C ASP A 21 -10.70 3.81 -10.56
N ILE A 22 -9.98 4.77 -11.17
CA ILE A 22 -9.17 4.54 -12.36
C ILE A 22 -8.03 3.55 -12.06
N ASN A 23 -7.30 3.77 -10.97
CA ASN A 23 -6.18 2.91 -10.58
C ASN A 23 -6.64 1.48 -10.31
N ASN A 24 -7.74 1.29 -9.59
CA ASN A 24 -8.30 -0.03 -9.30
C ASN A 24 -8.75 -0.76 -10.57
N GLN A 25 -9.40 -0.06 -11.51
CA GLN A 25 -9.79 -0.66 -12.78
C GLN A 25 -8.59 -1.08 -13.64
N ILE A 26 -7.53 -0.26 -13.69
CA ILE A 26 -6.33 -0.57 -14.46
C ILE A 26 -5.59 -1.74 -13.82
N LEU A 27 -5.45 -1.75 -12.49
CA LEU A 27 -4.80 -2.83 -11.75
C LEU A 27 -5.52 -4.17 -11.97
N GLY A 28 -6.85 -4.19 -11.94
CA GLY A 28 -7.64 -5.40 -12.19
C GLY A 28 -7.53 -5.97 -13.61
N ARG A 29 -7.03 -5.18 -14.57
CA ARG A 29 -6.77 -5.63 -15.95
C ARG A 29 -5.34 -6.17 -16.13
N MET A 30 -4.46 -6.00 -15.15
CA MET A 30 -3.10 -6.50 -15.23
C MET A 30 -3.07 -8.01 -14.95
N PRO A 31 -2.30 -8.79 -15.72
CA PRO A 31 -2.10 -10.20 -15.43
C PRO A 31 -1.20 -10.37 -14.20
N GLY A 32 -1.55 -11.31 -13.31
CA GLY A 32 -0.77 -11.63 -12.11
C GLY A 32 -1.63 -11.73 -10.86
N GLN A 33 -0.98 -11.87 -9.70
CA GLN A 33 -1.62 -11.86 -8.40
C GLN A 33 -1.59 -10.43 -7.83
N ALA A 34 -2.74 -9.92 -7.40
CA ALA A 34 -2.81 -8.71 -6.62
C ALA A 34 -2.41 -9.01 -5.16
N ILE A 35 -1.57 -8.15 -4.59
CA ILE A 35 -1.18 -8.20 -3.19
C ILE A 35 -1.72 -6.92 -2.54
N THR A 36 -2.55 -7.09 -1.52
CA THR A 36 -3.03 -5.97 -0.71
C THR A 36 -2.05 -5.73 0.42
N CYS A 37 -1.42 -4.57 0.42
CA CYS A 37 -0.59 -4.11 1.53
C CYS A 37 -1.47 -3.24 2.43
N TYR A 38 -1.72 -3.71 3.65
CA TYR A 38 -2.42 -2.89 4.64
C TYR A 38 -1.45 -1.85 5.21
N SER A 39 -1.96 -0.64 5.47
CA SER A 39 -1.21 0.35 6.22
C SER A 39 -0.85 -0.23 7.59
N VAL A 40 0.41 -0.08 8.01
CA VAL A 40 0.91 -0.56 9.31
C VAL A 40 0.81 0.55 10.34
N ASP A 41 -0.26 1.36 10.31
CA ASP A 41 -0.47 2.41 11.34
C ASP A 41 -0.57 1.82 12.76
N SER A 42 -0.73 0.49 12.87
CA SER A 42 -0.62 -0.32 14.09
C SER A 42 0.06 -1.66 13.80
N VAL A 43 0.83 -2.16 14.77
CA VAL A 43 1.39 -3.52 14.78
C VAL A 43 0.42 -4.43 15.53
N ASP A 44 -0.24 -5.35 14.82
CA ASP A 44 -1.03 -6.41 15.43
C ASP A 44 -0.13 -7.65 15.62
N ILE A 45 0.18 -7.99 16.87
CA ILE A 45 0.96 -9.20 17.23
C ILE A 45 0.02 -10.38 17.42
N GLU A 46 0.13 -11.39 16.57
CA GLU A 46 -0.60 -12.64 16.74
C GLU A 46 0.12 -13.57 17.73
N ARG A 47 -0.56 -13.91 18.84
CA ARG A 47 0.00 -14.75 19.90
C ARG A 47 0.36 -16.15 19.37
N GLY A 48 1.67 -16.42 19.28
CA GLY A 48 2.23 -17.73 18.91
C GLY A 48 2.74 -17.81 17.47
N ALA A 49 2.48 -16.79 16.64
CA ALA A 49 3.08 -16.63 15.31
C ALA A 49 4.19 -15.57 15.33
N ASP A 50 3.97 -14.50 16.09
CA ASP A 50 4.86 -13.34 16.12
C ASP A 50 5.66 -13.26 17.42
N ASP A 51 6.87 -12.74 17.32
CA ASP A 51 7.71 -12.43 18.49
C ASP A 51 7.11 -11.21 19.23
N PRO A 52 6.72 -11.34 20.51
CA PRO A 52 6.15 -10.24 21.27
C PRO A 52 7.09 -9.03 21.43
N SER A 53 8.40 -9.20 21.23
CA SER A 53 9.37 -8.09 21.23
C SER A 53 9.30 -7.21 19.98
N LEU A 54 8.58 -7.63 18.93
CA LEU A 54 8.43 -6.89 17.68
C LEU A 54 7.62 -5.58 17.86
N ALA A 55 6.67 -5.55 18.80
CA ALA A 55 5.90 -4.35 19.11
C ALA A 55 6.75 -3.27 19.77
N ASP A 56 7.70 -3.67 20.62
CA ASP A 56 8.61 -2.74 21.29
C ASP A 56 9.76 -2.30 20.36
N ALA A 57 10.08 -3.12 19.35
CA ALA A 57 11.15 -2.85 18.38
C ALA A 57 10.75 -1.91 17.24
N ILE A 58 9.44 -1.66 17.02
CA ILE A 58 8.94 -0.80 15.95
C ILE A 58 8.43 0.51 16.57
N PRO A 59 9.19 1.62 16.48
CA PRO A 59 8.76 2.90 17.00
C PRO A 59 7.53 3.39 16.23
N VAL A 60 6.43 3.69 16.94
CA VAL A 60 5.15 4.12 16.33
C VAL A 60 5.25 5.38 15.48
N GLU A 61 6.30 6.18 15.67
CA GLU A 61 6.65 7.33 14.81
C GLU A 61 6.98 6.94 13.37
N HIS A 62 7.49 5.73 13.12
CA HIS A 62 7.75 5.21 11.77
C HIS A 62 6.46 4.72 11.08
N LEU A 63 5.42 4.43 11.86
CA LEU A 63 4.12 4.00 11.37
C LEU A 63 3.29 5.20 10.89
N LYS A 64 3.49 6.38 11.50
CA LYS A 64 2.75 7.62 11.19
C LYS A 64 3.33 8.46 10.05
N SER A 65 4.45 8.06 9.47
CA SER A 65 5.20 8.85 8.48
C SER A 65 4.61 8.80 7.06
N LEU A 66 3.63 7.94 6.79
CA LEU A 66 2.97 7.84 5.48
C LEU A 66 1.74 8.76 5.33
N GLY A 67 1.47 9.63 6.31
CA GLY A 67 0.26 10.46 6.38
C GLY A 67 0.47 11.97 6.53
N GLU A 68 1.67 12.51 6.26
CA GLU A 68 1.94 13.96 6.16
C GLU A 68 2.44 14.35 4.76
#